data_AF-B8FA05-F1
#
_entry.id   AF-B8FA05-F1
#
_cell.length_a   1.000
_cell.length_b   1.000
_cell.length_c   1.000
_cell.angle_alpha   90.00
_cell.angle_beta   90.00
_cell.angle_gamma   90.00
#
_symmetry.space_group_name_H-M   'P 1'
#
loop_
_entity.id
_entity.type
_entity.pdbx_description
1 polymer ?
#
loop_
_entity_poly.entity_id
_entity_poly.type
_entity_poly.pdbx_seq_one_letter_code
_entity_poly.pdbx_strand_id
1 'polypeptide(L)'
;MFNKKTASEKKLVAAHKKEKIARAALQKKCKEKELEDYHKANFEVLFYERKIADEKGQAFAERIEFPYLWDTGAPLPHFFSNDSDAFLFFLGKIEDPNWDGTYVNEISPNDEPPMPWILVEFKQCLIAKFGSPNDETFGGHPLAGKGLELYAPMIVRNSTWIREVKAINKAHPSYKENYWSDYNHYLFGFHGNTFECIAKSFHAERQVILLEEFMKNVCLKLNS
;
A
#
# COMPACT_ATOMS: atom_id res chain seq x y z
N MET A 1 30.52 -20.09 -13.01
CA MET A 1 31.06 -19.06 -12.09
C MET A 1 30.12 -18.99 -10.90
N PHE A 2 30.50 -19.50 -9.71
CA PHE A 2 29.64 -19.40 -8.53
C PHE A 2 29.59 -17.94 -8.09
N ASN A 3 28.48 -17.25 -8.35
CA ASN A 3 28.31 -15.86 -7.94
C ASN A 3 28.23 -15.83 -6.41
N LYS A 4 29.29 -15.34 -5.75
CA LYS A 4 29.33 -15.23 -4.28
C LYS A 4 28.25 -14.26 -3.84
N LYS A 5 27.36 -14.69 -2.94
CA LYS A 5 26.34 -13.82 -2.36
C LYS A 5 26.96 -12.56 -1.76
N THR A 6 26.34 -11.41 -2.02
CA THR A 6 26.77 -10.12 -1.44
C THR A 6 26.61 -10.13 0.08
N ALA A 7 27.22 -9.15 0.76
CA ALA A 7 27.05 -9.00 2.21
C ALA A 7 25.58 -8.79 2.60
N SER A 8 24.84 -7.98 1.81
CA SER A 8 23.41 -7.72 1.98
C SER A 8 22.58 -9.00 1.78
N GLU A 9 22.88 -9.82 0.77
CA GLU A 9 22.20 -11.10 0.54
C GLU A 9 22.41 -12.12 1.67
N LYS A 10 23.61 -12.16 2.27
CA LYS A 10 23.86 -13.00 3.46
C LYS A 10 23.05 -12.53 4.67
N LYS A 11 22.92 -11.21 4.85
CA LYS A 11 22.12 -10.62 5.93
C LYS A 11 20.62 -10.86 5.73
N LEU A 12 20.12 -10.77 4.51
CA LEU A 12 18.72 -11.11 4.18
C LEU A 12 18.38 -12.56 4.55
N VAL A 13 19.26 -13.52 4.25
CA VAL A 13 19.07 -14.93 4.63
C VAL A 13 18.95 -15.08 6.15
N ALA A 14 19.78 -14.37 6.92
CA ALA A 14 19.69 -14.38 8.37
C ALA A 14 18.39 -13.71 8.88
N ALA A 15 17.97 -12.61 8.26
CA ALA A 15 16.72 -11.91 8.58
C ALA A 15 15.49 -12.82 8.35
N HIS A 16 15.39 -13.50 7.21
CA HIS A 16 14.31 -14.47 6.97
C HIS A 16 14.29 -15.61 7.98
N LYS A 17 15.47 -16.07 8.45
CA LYS A 17 15.51 -17.09 9.50
C LYS A 17 14.91 -16.58 10.81
N LYS A 18 15.23 -15.34 11.20
CA LYS A 18 14.66 -14.70 12.40
C LYS A 18 13.15 -14.49 12.26
N GLU A 19 12.72 -13.96 11.12
CA GLU A 19 11.31 -13.69 10.83
C GLU A 19 10.48 -14.97 10.85
N LYS A 20 10.97 -16.06 10.23
CA LYS A 20 10.30 -17.37 10.30
C LYS A 20 10.12 -17.88 11.72
N ILE A 21 11.12 -17.68 12.59
CA ILE A 21 11.05 -18.07 14.01
C ILE A 21 10.00 -17.21 14.74
N ALA A 22 10.03 -15.89 14.54
CA ALA A 22 9.08 -14.97 15.16
C ALA A 22 7.64 -15.24 14.70
N ARG A 23 7.43 -15.50 13.41
CA ARG A 23 6.12 -15.85 12.84
C ARG A 23 5.56 -17.14 13.45
N ALA A 24 6.39 -18.18 13.59
CA ALA A 24 5.98 -19.43 14.22
C ALA A 24 5.63 -19.24 15.71
N ALA A 25 6.36 -18.35 16.42
CA ALA A 25 6.04 -18.01 17.80
C ALA A 25 4.69 -17.28 17.91
N LEU A 26 4.43 -16.31 17.02
CA LEU A 26 3.17 -15.57 16.95
C LEU A 26 1.98 -16.48 16.64
N GLN A 27 2.12 -17.40 15.69
CA GLN A 27 1.07 -18.39 15.37
C GLN A 27 0.73 -19.29 16.55
N LYS A 28 1.73 -19.66 17.36
CA LYS A 28 1.51 -20.47 18.56
C LYS A 28 0.88 -19.66 19.69
N LYS A 29 1.17 -18.36 19.75
CA LYS A 29 0.80 -17.48 20.86
C LYS A 29 0.61 -16.05 20.34
N CYS A 30 -0.64 -15.69 20.09
CA CYS A 30 -1.02 -14.34 19.67
C CYS A 30 -1.04 -13.39 20.87
N LYS A 31 0.14 -12.97 21.34
CA LYS A 31 0.31 -11.95 22.38
C LYS A 31 1.11 -10.77 21.83
N GLU A 32 0.96 -9.62 22.48
CA GLU A 32 1.56 -8.35 22.08
C GLU A 32 3.07 -8.45 21.85
N LYS A 33 3.81 -9.09 22.77
CA LYS A 33 5.26 -9.27 22.63
C LYS A 33 5.64 -10.06 21.37
N GLU A 34 4.98 -11.19 21.12
CA GLU A 34 5.22 -12.01 19.94
C GLU A 34 4.89 -11.25 18.64
N LEU A 35 3.88 -10.37 18.68
CA LEU A 35 3.53 -9.49 17.57
C LEU A 35 4.63 -8.44 17.33
N GLU A 36 5.14 -7.79 18.37
CA GLU A 36 6.28 -6.87 18.27
C GLU A 36 7.54 -7.54 17.71
N ASP A 37 7.87 -8.73 18.21
CA ASP A 37 9.04 -9.49 17.76
C ASP A 37 8.93 -9.87 16.28
N TYR A 38 7.72 -10.25 15.84
CA TYR A 38 7.42 -10.46 14.42
C TYR A 38 7.61 -9.17 13.61
N HIS A 39 7.05 -8.04 14.04
CA HIS A 39 7.20 -6.77 13.32
C HIS A 39 8.67 -6.33 13.21
N LYS A 40 9.46 -6.47 14.28
CA LYS A 40 10.91 -6.16 14.27
C LYS A 40 11.66 -7.04 13.27
N ALA A 41 11.36 -8.35 13.24
CA ALA A 41 12.00 -9.27 12.33
C ALA A 41 11.57 -9.04 10.86
N ASN A 42 10.29 -8.75 10.62
CA ASN A 42 9.77 -8.41 9.29
C ASN A 42 10.38 -7.10 8.77
N PHE A 43 10.54 -6.09 9.63
CA PHE A 43 11.21 -4.85 9.27
C PHE A 43 12.67 -5.09 8.81
N GLU A 44 13.41 -5.97 9.50
CA GLU A 44 14.78 -6.34 9.09
C GLU A 44 14.81 -7.02 7.71
N VAL A 45 13.83 -7.87 7.40
CA VAL A 45 13.68 -8.48 6.06
C VAL A 45 13.46 -7.40 5.01
N LEU A 46 12.43 -6.57 5.19
CA LEU A 46 12.09 -5.50 4.24
C LEU A 46 13.25 -4.53 4.00
N PHE A 47 14.01 -4.21 5.05
CA PHE A 47 15.20 -3.37 4.93
C PHE A 47 16.24 -3.97 3.97
N TYR A 48 16.57 -5.25 4.13
CA TYR A 48 17.58 -5.88 3.26
C TYR A 48 17.05 -6.16 1.86
N GLU A 49 15.77 -6.46 1.69
CA GLU A 49 15.14 -6.58 0.37
C GLU A 49 15.29 -5.27 -0.43
N ARG A 50 14.91 -4.14 0.17
CA ARG A 50 15.04 -2.80 -0.42
C ARG A 50 16.49 -2.49 -0.76
N LYS A 51 17.40 -2.74 0.19
CA LYS A 51 18.83 -2.50 0.00
C LYS A 51 19.41 -3.29 -1.18
N ILE A 52 19.08 -4.57 -1.29
CA ILE A 52 19.55 -5.42 -2.40
C ILE A 52 18.96 -4.97 -3.73
N ALA A 53 17.69 -4.59 -3.76
CA ALA A 53 17.04 -4.08 -4.95
C ALA A 53 17.69 -2.76 -5.41
N ASP A 54 17.98 -1.85 -4.49
CA ASP A 54 18.66 -0.58 -4.76
C ASP A 54 20.11 -0.80 -5.25
N GLU A 55 20.89 -1.66 -4.59
CA GLU A 55 22.24 -2.07 -5.03
C GLU A 55 22.24 -2.63 -6.47
N LYS A 56 21.12 -3.18 -6.93
CA LYS A 56 20.93 -3.75 -8.28
C LYS A 56 20.24 -2.79 -9.25
N GLY A 57 19.89 -1.56 -8.84
CA GLY A 57 19.14 -0.60 -9.64
C GLY A 57 17.72 -1.07 -10.01
N GLN A 58 17.15 -1.98 -9.22
CA GLN A 58 15.82 -2.51 -9.42
C GLN A 58 14.77 -1.64 -8.73
N ALA A 59 13.51 -1.78 -9.16
CA ALA A 59 12.39 -1.15 -8.47
C ALA A 59 12.16 -1.81 -7.10
N PHE A 60 11.80 -1.02 -6.10
CA PHE A 60 11.48 -1.49 -4.75
C PHE A 60 10.45 -0.59 -4.09
N ALA A 61 9.69 -1.14 -3.15
CA ALA A 61 8.65 -0.42 -2.42
C ALA A 61 9.17 0.05 -1.05
N GLU A 62 8.86 1.29 -0.70
CA GLU A 62 9.09 1.88 0.62
C GLU A 62 7.77 2.34 1.20
N ARG A 63 7.58 2.15 2.51
CA ARG A 63 6.42 2.69 3.21
C ARG A 63 6.49 4.21 3.23
N ILE A 64 5.36 4.86 3.00
CA ILE A 64 5.22 6.32 3.17
C ILE A 64 4.56 6.64 4.50
N GLU A 65 4.83 7.83 5.01
CA GLU A 65 4.07 8.38 6.14
C GLU A 65 2.62 8.58 5.72
N PHE A 66 1.72 7.99 6.50
CA PHE A 66 0.29 8.04 6.25
C PHE A 66 -0.43 7.97 7.60
N PRO A 67 -1.28 8.95 7.94
CA PRO A 67 -1.76 9.14 9.30
C PRO A 67 -2.90 8.19 9.70
N TYR A 68 -3.42 7.39 8.77
CA TYR A 68 -4.60 6.55 9.00
C TYR A 68 -4.30 5.07 8.82
N LEU A 69 -4.88 4.24 9.67
CA LEU A 69 -4.93 2.79 9.47
C LEU A 69 -6.26 2.42 8.82
N TRP A 70 -6.27 1.42 7.95
CA TRP A 70 -7.48 0.88 7.35
C TRP A 70 -7.82 -0.50 7.88
N ASP A 71 -9.09 -0.87 7.71
CA ASP A 71 -9.58 -2.19 8.08
C ASP A 71 -8.85 -3.26 7.26
N THR A 72 -8.25 -4.25 7.93
CA THR A 72 -7.47 -5.30 7.27
C THR A 72 -8.33 -6.50 6.86
N GLY A 73 -9.54 -6.64 7.41
CA GLY A 73 -10.48 -7.71 7.08
C GLY A 73 -11.39 -7.36 5.91
N ALA A 74 -12.05 -6.19 5.98
CA ALA A 74 -12.96 -5.68 4.98
C ALA A 74 -12.73 -4.18 4.72
N PRO A 75 -11.62 -3.81 4.05
CA PRO A 75 -11.32 -2.41 3.74
C PRO A 75 -12.30 -1.76 2.75
N LEU A 76 -13.09 -2.54 2.00
CA LEU A 76 -14.04 -2.06 0.99
C LEU A 76 -13.48 -0.92 0.10
N PRO A 77 -12.33 -1.13 -0.59
CA PRO A 77 -11.73 -0.09 -1.41
C PRO A 77 -12.57 0.21 -2.65
N HIS A 78 -12.68 1.49 -2.97
CA HIS A 78 -13.39 2.01 -4.13
C HIS A 78 -12.53 3.07 -4.82
N PHE A 79 -12.60 3.13 -6.14
CA PHE A 79 -11.74 3.97 -6.96
C PHE A 79 -12.54 4.75 -7.99
N PHE A 80 -12.27 6.05 -8.08
CA PHE A 80 -12.71 6.95 -9.14
C PHE A 80 -11.52 7.72 -9.70
N SER A 81 -11.61 8.14 -10.96
CA SER A 81 -10.65 9.07 -11.54
C SER A 81 -11.32 9.95 -12.57
N ASN A 82 -10.76 11.14 -12.76
CA ASN A 82 -11.02 12.00 -13.92
C ASN A 82 -9.71 12.21 -14.70
N ASP A 83 -9.69 13.16 -15.63
CA ASP A 83 -8.53 13.41 -16.50
C ASP A 83 -7.28 13.90 -15.76
N SER A 84 -7.44 14.45 -14.55
CA SER A 84 -6.34 15.07 -13.79
C SER A 84 -6.05 14.37 -12.48
N ASP A 85 -7.04 13.82 -11.77
CA ASP A 85 -6.91 13.36 -10.40
C ASP A 85 -7.52 11.96 -10.22
N ALA A 86 -7.06 11.25 -9.19
CA ALA A 86 -7.57 9.95 -8.78
C ALA A 86 -8.01 9.99 -7.32
N PHE A 87 -9.10 9.30 -7.01
CA PHE A 87 -9.73 9.25 -5.70
C PHE A 87 -9.88 7.79 -5.30
N LEU A 88 -9.20 7.41 -4.23
CA LEU A 88 -9.29 6.09 -3.63
C LEU A 88 -9.90 6.28 -2.25
N PHE A 89 -11.00 5.58 -1.95
CA PHE A 89 -11.54 5.56 -0.60
C PHE A 89 -11.73 4.14 -0.10
N PHE A 90 -11.64 3.99 1.22
CA PHE A 90 -11.73 2.71 1.90
C PHE A 90 -12.13 2.92 3.36
N LEU A 91 -12.58 1.83 3.98
CA LEU A 91 -12.94 1.79 5.38
C LEU A 91 -11.68 1.86 6.26
N GLY A 92 -11.63 2.87 7.11
CA GLY A 92 -10.65 3.04 8.16
C GLY A 92 -10.81 2.00 9.26
N LYS A 93 -9.75 1.79 10.03
CA LYS A 93 -9.82 0.92 11.20
C LYS A 93 -10.86 1.47 12.19
N ILE A 94 -11.80 0.62 12.57
CA ILE A 94 -12.75 0.91 13.66
C ILE A 94 -11.99 0.67 14.97
N GLU A 95 -11.93 1.70 15.80
CA GLU A 95 -11.38 1.57 17.14
C GLU A 95 -12.52 1.24 18.10
N ASP A 96 -12.52 0.03 18.65
CA ASP A 96 -13.36 -0.35 19.79
C ASP A 96 -12.46 -0.51 21.02
N PRO A 97 -12.38 0.51 21.91
CA PRO A 97 -11.54 0.45 23.10
C PRO A 97 -11.92 -0.66 24.08
N ASN A 98 -13.14 -1.20 23.97
CA ASN A 98 -13.65 -2.25 24.85
C ASN A 98 -13.55 -3.65 24.24
N TRP A 99 -13.03 -3.75 23.01
CA TRP A 99 -12.92 -5.03 22.33
C TRP A 99 -11.84 -5.90 22.99
N ASP A 100 -12.30 -6.99 23.61
CA ASP A 100 -11.48 -7.98 24.31
C ASP A 100 -11.22 -9.23 23.46
N GLY A 101 -11.66 -9.22 22.20
CA GLY A 101 -11.55 -10.34 21.28
C GLY A 101 -12.60 -11.43 21.45
N THR A 102 -13.59 -11.27 22.33
CA THR A 102 -14.61 -12.29 22.62
C THR A 102 -15.94 -12.08 21.89
N TYR A 103 -16.14 -10.89 21.30
CA TYR A 103 -17.35 -10.54 20.56
C TYR A 103 -17.06 -9.90 19.21
N VAL A 104 -18.07 -9.91 18.35
CA VAL A 104 -18.10 -9.19 17.06
C VAL A 104 -19.28 -8.24 17.12
N ASN A 105 -19.06 -6.98 16.76
CA ASN A 105 -20.16 -6.04 16.56
C ASN A 105 -20.82 -6.37 15.22
N GLU A 106 -21.97 -7.03 15.26
CA GLU A 106 -22.80 -7.25 14.07
C GLU A 106 -23.51 -5.94 13.74
N ILE A 107 -23.14 -5.33 12.61
CA ILE A 107 -23.86 -4.18 12.07
C ILE A 107 -24.97 -4.74 11.19
N SER A 108 -26.23 -4.55 11.61
CA SER A 108 -27.40 -4.90 10.83
C SER A 108 -27.40 -4.14 9.50
N PRO A 109 -27.79 -4.73 8.35
CA PRO A 109 -27.94 -4.00 7.09
C PRO A 109 -28.96 -2.86 7.16
N ASN A 110 -29.86 -2.87 8.13
CA ASN A 110 -30.83 -1.78 8.36
C ASN A 110 -30.28 -0.66 9.24
N ASP A 111 -29.15 -0.90 9.91
CA ASP A 111 -28.41 0.11 10.65
C ASP A 111 -27.25 0.56 9.76
N GLU A 112 -27.33 1.78 9.23
CA GLU A 112 -26.18 2.42 8.59
C GLU A 112 -25.55 3.37 9.62
N PRO A 113 -24.71 2.89 10.55
CA PRO A 113 -23.99 3.81 11.42
C PRO A 113 -22.98 4.61 10.59
N PRO A 114 -22.63 5.82 11.02
CA PRO A 114 -21.46 6.53 10.53
C PRO A 114 -20.21 5.65 10.63
N MET A 115 -19.47 5.52 9.53
CA MET A 115 -18.26 4.69 9.46
C MET A 115 -17.03 5.57 9.22
N PRO A 116 -15.84 5.17 9.71
CA PRO A 116 -14.61 5.92 9.53
C PRO A 116 -14.07 5.76 8.11
N TRP A 117 -14.59 6.51 7.14
CA TRP A 117 -14.10 6.50 5.76
C TRP A 117 -12.80 7.30 5.64
N ILE A 118 -11.86 6.76 4.85
CA ILE A 118 -10.62 7.44 4.47
C ILE A 118 -10.72 7.75 2.97
N LEU A 119 -10.52 9.00 2.59
CA LEU A 119 -10.34 9.42 1.21
C LEU A 119 -8.87 9.74 0.96
N VAL A 120 -8.30 9.19 -0.11
CA VAL A 120 -7.00 9.54 -0.64
C VAL A 120 -7.18 10.13 -2.02
N GLU A 121 -6.80 11.39 -2.16
CA GLU A 121 -6.85 12.15 -3.40
C GLU A 121 -5.44 12.28 -3.97
N PHE A 122 -5.19 11.70 -5.14
CA PHE A 122 -3.93 11.75 -5.86
C PHE A 122 -3.99 12.85 -6.91
N LYS A 123 -3.15 13.86 -6.74
CA LYS A 123 -3.13 15.06 -7.58
C LYS A 123 -2.27 14.89 -8.81
N GLN A 124 -2.78 15.32 -9.97
CA GLN A 124 -2.14 15.12 -11.27
C GLN A 124 -1.82 13.64 -11.46
N CYS A 125 -2.83 12.77 -11.33
CA CYS A 125 -2.72 11.34 -11.58
C CYS A 125 -2.75 11.07 -13.10
N LEU A 126 -1.68 10.49 -13.63
CA LEU A 126 -1.57 10.15 -15.06
C LEU A 126 -2.27 8.84 -15.40
N ILE A 127 -2.14 7.86 -14.51
CA ILE A 127 -2.62 6.51 -14.74
C ILE A 127 -2.73 5.78 -13.40
N ALA A 128 -3.76 4.94 -13.28
CA ALA A 128 -4.00 4.10 -12.13
C ALA A 128 -4.36 2.67 -12.55
N LYS A 129 -4.15 1.73 -11.64
CA LYS A 129 -4.56 0.33 -11.71
C LYS A 129 -5.24 -0.03 -10.41
N PHE A 130 -6.33 -0.78 -10.50
CA PHE A 130 -7.05 -1.28 -9.34
C PHE A 130 -7.56 -2.68 -9.64
N GLY A 131 -7.21 -3.66 -8.81
CA GLY A 131 -7.52 -5.06 -9.07
C GLY A 131 -6.53 -6.01 -8.41
N SER A 132 -6.12 -7.06 -9.12
CA SER A 132 -5.11 -8.01 -8.65
C SER A 132 -3.73 -7.36 -8.50
N PRO A 133 -2.87 -7.87 -7.60
CA PRO A 133 -3.07 -9.04 -6.74
C PRO A 133 -3.91 -8.75 -5.48
N ASN A 134 -4.50 -9.81 -4.94
CA ASN A 134 -5.01 -9.86 -3.56
C ASN A 134 -3.91 -10.32 -2.60
N ASP A 135 -4.19 -10.39 -1.31
CA ASP A 135 -3.22 -10.83 -0.29
C ASP A 135 -2.72 -12.28 -0.49
N GLU A 136 -3.57 -13.20 -0.95
CA GLU A 136 -3.21 -14.58 -1.26
C GLU A 136 -2.22 -14.70 -2.44
N THR A 137 -2.31 -13.78 -3.40
CA THR A 137 -1.49 -13.76 -4.61
C THR A 137 -0.41 -12.68 -4.58
N PHE A 138 -0.25 -11.98 -3.45
CA PHE A 138 0.65 -10.83 -3.31
C PHE A 138 2.12 -11.18 -3.55
N GLY A 139 2.51 -12.43 -3.28
CA GLY A 139 3.84 -12.96 -3.60
C GLY A 139 4.16 -13.06 -5.10
N GLY A 140 3.15 -12.96 -5.97
CA GLY A 140 3.31 -12.89 -7.42
C GLY A 140 3.53 -11.46 -7.95
N HIS A 141 3.43 -10.44 -7.09
CA HIS A 141 3.63 -9.06 -7.49
C HIS A 141 5.08 -8.81 -7.97
N PRO A 142 5.33 -7.94 -8.99
CA PRO A 142 6.69 -7.65 -9.47
C PRO A 142 7.68 -7.11 -8.41
N LEU A 143 7.15 -6.58 -7.30
CA LEU A 143 7.92 -6.10 -6.14
C LEU A 143 8.03 -7.11 -5.00
N ALA A 144 7.53 -8.33 -5.15
CA ALA A 144 7.72 -9.39 -4.16
C ALA A 144 9.23 -9.63 -3.92
N GLY A 145 9.63 -9.64 -2.66
CA GLY A 145 11.05 -9.70 -2.27
C GLY A 145 11.84 -8.41 -2.47
N LYS A 146 11.15 -7.28 -2.73
CA LYS A 146 11.74 -5.95 -2.95
C LYS A 146 11.08 -4.89 -2.06
N GLY A 147 10.78 -5.24 -0.82
CA GLY A 147 10.25 -4.30 0.18
C GLY A 147 8.74 -4.10 0.16
N LEU A 148 8.01 -4.91 -0.60
CA LEU A 148 6.56 -4.89 -0.72
C LEU A 148 5.91 -5.38 0.59
N GLU A 149 4.98 -4.58 1.13
CA GLU A 149 4.28 -4.82 2.40
C GLU A 149 2.76 -4.76 2.20
N LEU A 150 2.03 -5.75 2.73
CA LEU A 150 0.56 -5.73 2.73
C LEU A 150 0.02 -4.72 3.74
N TYR A 151 -1.13 -4.12 3.46
CA TYR A 151 -1.82 -3.18 4.35
C TYR A 151 -0.96 -1.98 4.79
N ALA A 152 -0.05 -1.56 3.91
CA ALA A 152 0.77 -0.37 4.10
C ALA A 152 0.74 0.49 2.82
N PRO A 153 0.69 1.82 2.96
CA PRO A 153 0.80 2.72 1.83
C PRO A 153 2.28 2.82 1.47
N MET A 154 2.59 2.72 0.18
CA MET A 154 3.96 2.64 -0.30
C MET A 154 4.20 3.56 -1.49
N ILE A 155 5.47 3.93 -1.65
CA ILE A 155 6.02 4.54 -2.84
C ILE A 155 7.03 3.59 -3.48
N VAL A 156 6.99 3.48 -4.80
CA VAL A 156 7.88 2.62 -5.57
C VAL A 156 9.05 3.43 -6.11
N ARG A 157 10.24 3.16 -5.57
CA ARG A 157 11.51 3.71 -6.04
C ARG A 157 11.97 3.00 -7.30
N ASN A 158 12.72 3.69 -8.15
CA ASN A 158 13.23 3.18 -9.44
C ASN A 158 12.14 2.55 -10.33
N SER A 159 10.92 3.10 -10.25
CA SER A 159 9.71 2.55 -10.86
C SER A 159 9.90 2.21 -12.34
N THR A 160 9.74 0.93 -12.68
CA THR A 160 9.70 0.47 -14.07
C THR A 160 8.49 1.03 -14.80
N TRP A 161 7.35 1.14 -14.11
CA TRP A 161 6.12 1.64 -14.71
C TRP A 161 6.23 3.12 -15.10
N ILE A 162 6.86 3.97 -14.28
CA ILE A 162 7.17 5.36 -14.69
C ILE A 162 8.04 5.38 -15.95
N ARG A 163 9.06 4.49 -16.05
CA ARG A 163 9.91 4.41 -17.25
C ARG A 163 9.12 3.96 -18.49
N GLU A 164 8.21 3.01 -18.34
CA GLU A 164 7.32 2.54 -19.41
C GLU A 164 6.40 3.66 -19.90
N VAL A 165 5.71 4.35 -18.98
CA VAL A 165 4.80 5.45 -19.33
C VAL A 165 5.58 6.62 -19.96
N LYS A 166 6.79 6.92 -19.48
CA LYS A 166 7.70 7.88 -20.14
C LYS A 166 8.05 7.47 -21.56
N ALA A 167 8.38 6.20 -21.78
CA ALA A 167 8.73 5.69 -23.10
C ALA A 167 7.58 5.83 -24.10
N ILE A 168 6.34 5.57 -23.66
CA ILE A 168 5.14 5.78 -24.48
C ILE A 168 4.98 7.27 -24.84
N ASN A 169 5.12 8.16 -23.86
CA ASN A 169 4.92 9.60 -24.05
C ASN A 169 6.01 10.29 -24.87
N LYS A 170 7.17 9.65 -25.07
CA LYS A 170 8.24 10.17 -25.97
C LYS A 170 7.81 10.28 -27.43
N ALA A 171 6.71 9.66 -27.82
CA ALA A 171 6.13 9.84 -29.15
C ALA A 171 5.61 11.27 -29.40
N HIS A 172 5.34 12.04 -28.34
CA HIS A 172 4.84 13.41 -28.46
C HIS A 172 5.96 14.40 -28.82
N PRO A 173 5.82 15.25 -29.87
CA PRO A 173 6.87 16.17 -30.31
C PRO A 173 7.37 17.14 -29.23
N SER A 174 6.50 17.52 -28.30
CA SER A 174 6.82 18.42 -27.19
C SER A 174 7.20 17.69 -25.89
N TYR A 175 7.59 16.41 -25.95
CA TYR A 175 8.03 15.66 -24.77
C TYR A 175 9.17 16.39 -24.05
N LYS A 176 9.05 16.56 -22.73
CA LYS A 176 10.13 17.06 -21.89
C LYS A 176 10.34 16.13 -20.71
N GLU A 177 11.59 15.67 -20.56
CA GLU A 177 12.01 14.75 -19.51
C GLU A 177 11.77 15.33 -18.11
N ASN A 178 11.99 16.63 -17.94
CA ASN A 178 11.85 17.34 -16.66
C ASN A 178 10.41 17.37 -16.12
N TYR A 179 9.38 17.21 -16.96
CA TYR A 179 8.00 17.13 -16.47
C TYR A 179 7.75 15.90 -15.59
N TRP A 180 8.62 14.90 -15.67
CA TRP A 180 8.48 13.64 -14.94
C TRP A 180 9.17 13.63 -13.56
N SER A 181 9.88 14.71 -13.18
CA SER A 181 10.63 14.78 -11.91
C SER A 181 9.75 14.65 -10.68
N ASP A 182 8.51 15.15 -10.80
CA ASP A 182 7.61 15.28 -9.65
C ASP A 182 6.64 14.11 -9.54
N TYR A 183 6.68 13.16 -10.49
CA TYR A 183 5.77 12.03 -10.51
C TYR A 183 6.28 10.87 -9.67
N ASN A 184 5.38 10.37 -8.84
CA ASN A 184 5.61 9.30 -7.88
C ASN A 184 4.72 8.11 -8.22
N HIS A 185 5.23 6.89 -8.01
CA HIS A 185 4.45 5.67 -8.14
C HIS A 185 3.99 5.23 -6.75
N TYR A 186 2.70 5.37 -6.47
CA TYR A 186 2.09 4.98 -5.20
C TYR A 186 1.45 3.58 -5.30
N LEU A 187 1.46 2.85 -4.19
CA LEU A 187 0.88 1.52 -4.07
C LEU A 187 0.15 1.38 -2.72
N PHE A 188 -1.08 0.88 -2.74
CA PHE A 188 -1.91 0.59 -1.58
C PHE A 188 -2.40 -0.86 -1.67
N GLY A 189 -1.99 -1.70 -0.72
CA GLY A 189 -2.41 -3.09 -0.62
C GLY A 189 -3.64 -3.26 0.28
N PHE A 190 -4.66 -3.95 -0.22
CA PHE A 190 -5.86 -4.35 0.51
C PHE A 190 -5.99 -5.88 0.53
N HIS A 191 -6.98 -6.39 1.27
CA HIS A 191 -7.25 -7.82 1.34
C HIS A 191 -7.57 -8.40 -0.04
N GLY A 192 -8.58 -7.85 -0.73
CA GLY A 192 -9.04 -8.37 -2.03
C GLY A 192 -8.30 -7.81 -3.25
N ASN A 193 -7.60 -6.69 -3.11
CA ASN A 193 -7.11 -5.91 -4.26
C ASN A 193 -5.86 -5.09 -3.91
N THR A 194 -5.15 -4.66 -4.94
CA THR A 194 -4.08 -3.67 -4.88
C THR A 194 -4.46 -2.49 -5.75
N PHE A 195 -4.22 -1.28 -5.24
CA PHE A 195 -4.28 -0.05 -6.00
C PHE A 195 -2.86 0.46 -6.26
N GLU A 196 -2.58 0.86 -7.49
CA GLU A 196 -1.33 1.52 -7.88
C GLU A 196 -1.64 2.74 -8.75
N CYS A 197 -0.91 3.85 -8.58
CA CYS A 197 -1.03 4.99 -9.49
C CYS A 197 0.28 5.76 -9.67
N ILE A 198 0.36 6.52 -10.77
CA ILE A 198 1.42 7.50 -10.99
C ILE A 198 0.82 8.89 -10.86
N ALA A 199 1.19 9.62 -9.80
CA ALA A 199 0.66 10.95 -9.50
C ALA A 199 1.75 11.85 -8.91
N LYS A 200 1.55 13.17 -8.92
CA LYS A 200 2.55 14.09 -8.35
C LYS A 200 2.56 14.06 -6.83
N SER A 201 1.39 14.12 -6.21
CA SER A 201 1.25 14.12 -4.76
C SER A 201 -0.06 13.43 -4.38
N PHE A 202 -0.28 13.27 -3.07
CA PHE A 202 -1.56 12.87 -2.55
C PHE A 202 -1.95 13.72 -1.33
N HIS A 203 -3.24 13.76 -1.05
CA HIS A 203 -3.83 14.25 0.19
C HIS A 203 -4.72 13.15 0.77
N ALA A 204 -4.77 13.04 2.10
CA ALA A 204 -5.61 12.07 2.76
C ALA A 204 -6.43 12.71 3.88
N GLU A 205 -7.71 12.41 3.92
CA GLU A 205 -8.65 12.84 4.96
C GLU A 205 -9.45 11.67 5.50
N ARG A 206 -9.87 11.78 6.76
CA ARG A 206 -10.72 10.80 7.44
C ARG A 206 -12.01 11.49 7.90
N GLN A 207 -13.14 10.83 7.66
CA GLN A 207 -14.47 11.31 8.06
C GLN A 207 -15.25 10.15 8.72
N VAL A 208 -16.01 10.45 9.76
CA VAL A 208 -16.91 9.47 10.41
C VAL A 208 -18.34 9.86 10.08
N ILE A 209 -18.85 9.36 8.95
CA ILE A 209 -20.15 9.75 8.38
C ILE A 209 -20.78 8.56 7.63
N LEU A 210 -22.03 8.71 7.23
CA LEU A 210 -22.73 7.73 6.40
C LEU A 210 -22.05 7.62 5.02
N LEU A 211 -22.06 6.42 4.43
CA LEU A 211 -21.48 6.20 3.11
C LEU A 211 -22.12 7.10 2.05
N GLU A 212 -23.44 7.30 2.09
CA GLU A 212 -24.13 8.19 1.15
C GLU A 212 -23.61 9.64 1.22
N GLU A 213 -23.43 10.16 2.44
CA GLU A 213 -22.90 11.52 2.65
C GLU A 213 -21.43 11.62 2.21
N PHE A 214 -20.63 10.61 2.54
CA PHE A 214 -19.24 10.52 2.10
C PHE A 214 -19.13 10.53 0.58
N MET A 215 -19.95 9.73 -0.10
CA MET A 215 -19.99 9.65 -1.56
C MET A 215 -20.41 10.98 -2.19
N LYS A 216 -21.36 11.70 -1.60
CA LYS A 216 -21.71 13.07 -2.05
C LYS A 216 -20.50 14.01 -1.97
N ASN A 217 -19.73 13.95 -0.88
CA ASN A 217 -18.52 14.77 -0.72
C ASN A 217 -17.44 14.42 -1.76
N VAL A 218 -17.23 13.13 -2.04
CA VAL A 218 -16.30 12.69 -3.10
C VAL A 218 -16.74 13.19 -4.47
N CYS A 219 -18.03 13.08 -4.80
CA CYS A 219 -18.58 13.58 -6.06
C CYS A 219 -18.41 15.10 -6.24
N LEU A 220 -18.47 15.89 -5.16
CA LEU A 220 -18.20 17.32 -5.22
C LEU A 220 -16.73 17.61 -5.57
N LYS A 221 -15.79 16.84 -5.03
CA LYS A 221 -14.36 16.96 -5.35
C LYS A 221 -14.00 16.49 -6.77
N LEU A 222 -14.76 15.55 -7.33
CA LEU A 222 -14.55 15.10 -8.72
C LEU A 222 -14.83 16.20 -9.76
N ASN A 223 -15.66 17.19 -9.42
CA ASN A 223 -16.09 18.29 -10.29
C ASN A 223 -15.30 19.60 -10.09
N SER A 224 -14.36 19.64 -9.15
CA SER A 224 -13.54 20.82 -8.85
C SER A 224 -12.20 20.80 -9.57
#